data_AF-X0WBS6-F1
#
_entry.id   AF-X0WBS6-F1
#
_cell.length_a   1.000
_cell.length_b   1.000
_cell.length_c   1.000
_cell.angle_alpha   90.00
_cell.angle_beta   90.00
_cell.angle_gamma   90.00
#
_symmetry.space_group_name_H-M   'P 1'
#
loop_
_entity.id
_entity.type
_entity.pdbx_description
1 polymer ?
#
loop_
_entity_poly.entity_id
_entity_poly.type
_entity_poly.pdbx_seq_one_letter_code
_entity_poly.pdbx_strand_id
1 'polypeptide(L)'
;VLDTNFRTNFSTVQQGDMLFRYSIATHEGDWKEGRCRDFGWSIGNPLIGVCVDGERDGKLPSRMSFCQVDKANVFVLTLKQAEGGNGIIIRLIETEGDAVTAAVTLPHLTIKKAYLTNLVEENKEELPFTEHKITAHIEAFGITTVRLCY
;
A
#
# COMPACT_ATOMS: atom_id res chain seq x y z
N VAL A 1 9.07 -3.49 -28.96
CA VAL A 1 9.71 -2.33 -29.62
C VAL A 1 8.72 -1.18 -29.51
N LEU A 2 9.04 -0.16 -28.70
CA LEU A 2 8.25 1.07 -28.64
C LEU A 2 8.61 1.90 -29.88
N ASP A 3 7.75 1.84 -30.89
CA ASP A 3 7.93 2.48 -32.18
C ASP A 3 7.41 3.93 -32.11
N THR A 4 8.20 4.80 -31.50
CA THR A 4 7.95 6.26 -31.50
C THR A 4 9.29 6.97 -31.58
N ASN A 5 9.99 6.82 -32.71
CA ASN A 5 11.29 7.43 -32.95
C ASN A 5 11.28 8.16 -34.30
N PHE A 6 10.69 9.34 -34.33
CA PHE A 6 10.65 10.18 -35.53
C PHE A 6 11.96 10.95 -35.78
N ARG A 7 13.03 10.72 -34.99
CA ARG A 7 14.36 11.36 -35.13
C ARG A 7 14.37 12.90 -35.20
N THR A 8 13.26 13.58 -34.91
CA THR A 8 13.09 15.01 -35.20
C THR A 8 13.01 15.91 -33.97
N ASN A 9 12.87 15.38 -32.74
CA ASN A 9 12.70 16.22 -31.53
C ASN A 9 13.41 15.74 -30.25
N PHE A 10 14.15 14.63 -30.25
CA PHE A 10 14.98 14.21 -29.10
C PHE A 10 16.11 13.28 -29.53
N SER A 11 17.24 13.34 -28.82
CA SER A 11 18.36 12.41 -29.00
C SER A 11 17.96 11.01 -28.57
N THR A 12 18.22 10.00 -29.40
CA THR A 12 17.97 8.58 -29.08
C THR A 12 19.06 7.98 -28.18
N VAL A 13 20.07 8.79 -27.86
CA VAL A 13 21.13 8.48 -26.92
C VAL A 13 21.08 9.51 -25.79
N GLN A 14 21.10 9.02 -24.56
CA GLN A 14 21.21 9.86 -23.38
C GLN A 14 22.64 9.74 -22.87
N GLN A 15 23.42 10.81 -23.01
CA GLN A 15 24.78 10.88 -22.50
C GLN A 15 24.75 11.54 -21.12
N GLY A 16 25.24 10.85 -20.11
CA GLY A 16 25.30 11.34 -18.73
C GLY A 16 25.59 10.20 -17.75
N ASP A 17 25.90 10.57 -16.52
CA ASP A 17 26.09 9.58 -15.45
C ASP A 17 24.74 8.97 -15.08
N MET A 18 24.70 7.64 -15.01
CA MET A 18 23.49 6.88 -14.70
C MET A 18 23.78 5.86 -13.60
N LEU A 19 22.92 5.81 -12.59
CA LEU A 19 22.97 4.80 -11.54
C LEU A 19 21.83 3.80 -11.74
N PHE A 20 22.19 2.54 -12.02
CA PHE A 20 21.25 1.43 -12.08
C PHE A 20 21.39 0.57 -10.83
N ARG A 21 20.27 0.31 -10.15
CA ARG A 21 20.21 -0.57 -8.98
C ARG A 21 19.36 -1.77 -9.33
N TYR A 22 19.90 -2.96 -9.07
CA TYR A 22 19.22 -4.23 -9.27
C TYR A 22 19.47 -5.12 -8.07
N SER A 23 18.52 -6.01 -7.80
CA SER A 23 18.63 -7.03 -6.76
C SER A 23 18.12 -8.34 -7.36
N ILE A 24 18.87 -9.42 -7.15
CA ILE A 24 18.56 -10.74 -7.67
C ILE A 24 18.59 -11.72 -6.50
N ALA A 25 17.57 -12.54 -6.38
CA ALA A 25 17.48 -13.59 -5.38
C ALA A 25 16.92 -14.87 -6.01
N THR A 26 17.30 -16.01 -5.44
CA THR A 26 16.75 -17.33 -5.79
C THR A 26 15.85 -17.82 -4.66
N HIS A 27 14.85 -18.61 -5.00
CA HIS A 27 13.96 -19.24 -4.03
C HIS A 27 13.62 -20.66 -4.51
N GLU A 28 13.13 -21.49 -3.59
CA GLU A 28 12.51 -22.76 -3.92
C GLU A 28 11.02 -22.55 -4.23
N GLY A 29 10.40 -23.51 -4.90
CA GLY A 29 8.97 -23.47 -5.19
C GLY A 29 8.57 -22.44 -6.26
N ASP A 30 7.28 -22.10 -6.28
CA ASP A 30 6.78 -21.06 -7.17
C ASP A 30 7.02 -19.63 -6.62
N TRP A 31 6.59 -18.62 -7.37
CA TRP A 31 6.81 -17.22 -7.01
C TRP A 31 6.02 -16.76 -5.77
N LYS A 32 4.92 -17.45 -5.42
CA LYS A 32 4.13 -17.19 -4.21
C LYS A 32 4.86 -17.74 -2.99
N GLU A 33 5.29 -18.99 -3.06
CA GLU A 33 6.07 -19.67 -2.00
C GLU A 33 7.38 -18.94 -1.73
N GLY A 34 8.08 -18.52 -2.78
CA GLY A 34 9.30 -17.72 -2.69
C GLY A 34 9.11 -16.28 -2.23
N ARG A 35 7.85 -15.82 -2.07
CA ARG A 35 7.47 -14.43 -1.78
C ARG A 35 8.21 -13.41 -2.65
N CYS A 36 8.36 -13.68 -3.94
CA CYS A 36 9.16 -12.88 -4.87
C CYS A 36 8.67 -11.43 -4.96
N ARG A 37 7.35 -11.24 -4.88
CA ARG A 37 6.70 -9.93 -4.76
C ARG A 37 7.23 -9.15 -3.55
N ASP A 38 7.27 -9.77 -2.37
CA ASP A 38 7.70 -9.12 -1.13
C ASP A 38 9.16 -8.70 -1.20
N PHE A 39 10.01 -9.56 -1.77
CA PHE A 39 11.39 -9.23 -2.05
C PHE A 39 11.49 -7.99 -2.96
N GLY A 40 10.87 -8.02 -4.14
CA GLY A 40 10.89 -6.90 -5.08
C GLY A 40 10.35 -5.60 -4.47
N TRP A 41 9.25 -5.68 -3.71
CA TRP A 41 8.66 -4.53 -3.04
C TRP A 41 9.58 -3.96 -1.95
N SER A 42 10.22 -4.82 -1.15
CA SER A 42 11.12 -4.39 -0.06
C SER A 42 12.35 -3.63 -0.56
N ILE A 43 12.88 -3.98 -1.74
CA ILE A 43 14.01 -3.28 -2.36
C ILE A 43 13.65 -1.83 -2.73
N GLY A 44 12.40 -1.60 -3.16
CA GLY A 44 11.89 -0.27 -3.48
C GLY A 44 11.44 0.55 -2.27
N ASN A 45 11.32 -0.07 -1.09
CA ASN A 45 10.75 0.54 0.11
C ASN A 45 11.70 0.38 1.32
N PRO A 46 12.84 1.08 1.34
CA PRO A 46 13.79 1.01 2.45
C PRO A 46 13.20 1.62 3.73
N LEU A 47 13.74 1.20 4.87
CA LEU A 47 13.38 1.80 6.16
C LEU A 47 13.81 3.27 6.21
N ILE A 48 12.93 4.10 6.74
CA ILE A 48 13.20 5.52 6.98
C ILE A 48 13.64 5.68 8.44
N GLY A 49 14.93 5.88 8.65
CA GLY A 49 15.49 6.20 9.97
C GLY A 49 15.42 7.70 10.23
N VAL A 50 14.94 8.09 11.40
CA VAL A 50 14.90 9.49 11.86
C VAL A 50 15.56 9.56 13.24
N CYS A 51 16.52 10.47 13.41
CA CYS A 51 17.07 10.79 14.73
C CYS A 51 16.18 11.84 15.39
N VAL A 52 15.77 11.57 16.63
CA VAL A 52 14.91 12.48 17.40
C VAL A 52 15.71 13.03 18.57
N ASP A 53 15.86 14.36 18.58
CA ASP A 53 16.46 15.12 19.68
C ASP A 53 15.37 15.65 20.63
N GLY A 54 15.70 15.83 21.91
CA GLY A 54 14.79 16.39 22.91
C GLY A 54 14.15 15.36 23.85
N GLU A 55 13.17 15.84 24.63
CA GLU A 55 12.47 15.04 25.64
C GLU A 55 11.60 13.95 24.97
N ARG A 56 11.52 12.79 25.62
CA ARG A 56 10.84 11.58 25.12
C ARG A 56 9.57 11.29 25.92
N ASP A 57 8.75 12.30 26.13
CA ASP A 57 7.50 12.26 26.91
C ASP A 57 6.24 12.05 26.03
N GLY A 58 6.43 11.73 24.75
CA GLY A 58 5.36 11.45 23.80
C GLY A 58 4.43 10.32 24.26
N LYS A 59 3.14 10.46 23.94
CA LYS A 59 2.09 9.51 24.35
C LYS A 59 2.09 8.19 23.56
N LEU A 60 2.82 8.12 22.45
CA LEU A 60 2.87 6.94 21.60
C LEU A 60 3.86 5.91 22.16
N PRO A 61 3.54 4.60 22.07
CA PRO A 61 4.46 3.55 22.48
C PRO A 61 5.72 3.54 21.60
N SER A 62 6.81 3.00 22.15
CA SER A 62 8.11 2.90 21.45
C SER A 62 8.10 2.00 20.21
N ARG A 63 7.10 1.11 20.09
CA ARG A 63 6.89 0.23 18.93
C ARG A 63 5.40 0.04 18.70
N MET A 64 4.97 0.23 17.46
CA MET A 64 3.59 0.02 17.05
C MET A 64 3.44 -0.13 15.53
N SER A 65 2.26 -0.57 15.11
CA SER A 65 1.82 -0.51 13.71
C SER A 65 0.67 0.50 13.58
N PHE A 66 0.73 1.36 12.58
CA PHE A 66 -0.38 2.27 12.25
C PHE A 66 -1.54 1.55 11.52
N CYS A 67 -1.21 0.55 10.72
CA CYS A 67 -2.15 -0.25 9.94
C CYS A 67 -1.65 -1.69 9.89
N GLN A 68 -2.55 -2.65 10.09
CA GLN A 68 -2.27 -4.08 10.02
C GLN A 68 -3.27 -4.74 9.08
N VAL A 69 -2.78 -5.62 8.20
CA VAL A 69 -3.61 -6.45 7.32
C VAL A 69 -3.29 -7.90 7.65
N ASP A 70 -4.33 -8.73 7.83
CA ASP A 70 -4.19 -10.11 8.31
C ASP A 70 -3.85 -11.13 7.20
N LYS A 71 -3.88 -10.71 5.93
CA LYS A 71 -3.62 -11.57 4.77
C LYS A 71 -2.30 -11.20 4.09
N ALA A 72 -1.44 -12.20 3.90
CA ALA A 72 -0.12 -12.01 3.28
C ALA A 72 -0.20 -11.64 1.79
N ASN A 73 -1.25 -12.06 1.08
CA ASN A 73 -1.47 -11.74 -0.33
C ASN A 73 -2.13 -10.37 -0.56
N VAL A 74 -2.42 -9.61 0.51
CA VAL A 74 -3.05 -8.29 0.44
C VAL A 74 -2.08 -7.20 0.87
N PHE A 75 -1.84 -6.24 -0.02
CA PHE A 75 -0.95 -5.11 0.23
C PHE A 75 -1.72 -3.81 0.44
N VAL A 76 -1.25 -2.98 1.36
CA VAL A 76 -1.69 -1.58 1.47
C VAL A 76 -0.93 -0.77 0.42
N LEU A 77 -1.59 -0.44 -0.68
CA LEU A 77 -1.04 0.44 -1.71
C LEU A 77 -0.98 1.89 -1.26
N THR A 78 -1.95 2.33 -0.48
CA THR A 78 -2.05 3.73 -0.06
C THR A 78 -2.75 3.83 1.29
N LEU A 79 -2.18 4.67 2.16
CA LEU A 79 -2.80 5.18 3.37
C LEU A 79 -2.63 6.69 3.34
N LYS A 80 -3.71 7.44 3.06
CA LYS A 80 -3.64 8.90 2.93
C LYS A 80 -4.90 9.58 3.47
N GLN A 81 -4.84 10.88 3.68
CA GLN A 81 -6.06 11.67 3.90
C GLN A 81 -6.93 11.66 2.64
N ALA A 82 -8.26 11.60 2.82
CA ALA A 82 -9.20 11.78 1.73
C ALA A 82 -9.03 13.18 1.10
N GLU A 83 -9.19 13.30 -0.22
CA GLU A 83 -8.98 14.59 -0.91
C GLU A 83 -9.98 15.65 -0.46
N GLY A 84 -11.21 15.24 -0.13
CA GLY A 84 -12.22 16.11 0.49
C GLY A 84 -11.99 16.40 1.98
N GLY A 85 -10.85 16.00 2.56
CA GLY A 85 -10.46 16.21 3.96
C GLY A 85 -11.18 15.33 4.98
N ASN A 86 -12.29 14.70 4.62
CA ASN A 86 -13.12 13.88 5.51
C ASN A 86 -12.70 12.40 5.50
N GLY A 87 -11.85 12.04 6.45
CA GLY A 87 -11.43 10.66 6.70
C GLY A 87 -10.09 10.26 6.07
N ILE A 88 -9.75 8.99 6.24
CA ILE A 88 -8.54 8.35 5.71
C ILE A 88 -8.96 7.38 4.60
N ILE A 89 -8.20 7.38 3.51
CA ILE A 89 -8.32 6.43 2.41
C ILE A 89 -7.28 5.34 2.56
N ILE A 90 -7.75 4.10 2.52
CA ILE A 90 -6.94 2.89 2.48
C ILE A 90 -7.21 2.22 1.14
N ARG A 91 -6.16 1.99 0.35
CA ARG A 91 -6.25 1.22 -0.89
C ARG A 91 -5.52 -0.09 -0.70
N LEU A 92 -6.23 -1.19 -0.94
CA LEU A 92 -5.75 -2.56 -0.84
C LEU A 92 -5.65 -3.17 -2.24
N ILE A 93 -4.68 -4.04 -2.43
CA ILE A 93 -4.56 -4.87 -3.64
C ILE A 93 -4.32 -6.32 -3.25
N GLU A 94 -5.03 -7.23 -3.91
CA GLU A 94 -4.76 -8.67 -3.87
C GLU A 94 -3.71 -8.98 -4.94
N THR A 95 -2.72 -9.82 -4.62
CA THR A 95 -1.50 -9.93 -5.42
C THR A 95 -1.12 -11.34 -5.84
N GLU A 96 -1.93 -12.34 -5.48
CA GLU A 96 -1.68 -13.76 -5.75
C GLU A 96 -2.74 -14.39 -6.66
N GLY A 97 -3.80 -13.65 -7.01
CA GLY A 97 -4.88 -14.11 -7.87
C GLY A 97 -5.95 -14.89 -7.13
N ASP A 98 -5.94 -14.82 -5.80
CA ASP A 98 -6.84 -15.56 -4.92
C ASP A 98 -7.75 -14.53 -4.21
N ALA A 99 -9.00 -14.42 -4.69
CA ALA A 99 -9.99 -13.51 -4.11
C ALA A 99 -10.12 -13.77 -2.60
N VAL A 100 -10.08 -12.69 -1.81
CA VAL A 100 -9.90 -12.80 -0.36
C VAL A 100 -10.65 -11.70 0.38
N THR A 101 -11.18 -12.06 1.54
CA THR A 101 -11.67 -11.10 2.53
C THR A 101 -10.59 -10.87 3.59
N ALA A 102 -10.10 -9.65 3.70
CA ALA A 102 -9.04 -9.25 4.62
C ALA A 102 -9.56 -8.32 5.72
N ALA A 103 -9.06 -8.51 6.93
CA ALA A 103 -9.27 -7.60 8.05
C ALA A 103 -8.16 -6.55 8.07
N VAL A 104 -8.55 -5.28 8.15
CA VAL A 104 -7.63 -4.15 8.32
C VAL A 104 -7.84 -3.54 9.70
N THR A 105 -6.79 -3.52 10.51
CA THR A 105 -6.82 -2.97 11.88
C THR A 105 -5.97 -1.70 11.97
N LEU A 106 -6.54 -0.64 12.53
CA LEU A 106 -5.89 0.63 12.83
C LEU A 106 -5.98 0.89 14.35
N PRO A 107 -5.01 0.41 15.15
CA PRO A 107 -5.14 0.34 16.61
C PRO A 107 -5.34 1.68 17.34
N HIS A 108 -5.07 2.81 16.68
CA HIS A 108 -5.16 4.15 17.27
C HIS A 108 -6.15 5.06 16.54
N LEU A 109 -6.98 4.49 15.68
CA LEU A 109 -8.03 5.20 14.97
C LEU A 109 -9.38 4.66 15.44
N THR A 110 -10.17 5.49 16.12
CA THR A 110 -11.57 5.14 16.44
C THR A 110 -12.43 5.42 15.22
N ILE A 111 -12.87 4.35 14.56
CA ILE A 111 -13.68 4.41 13.34
C ILE A 111 -15.10 4.80 13.71
N LYS A 112 -15.61 5.86 13.09
CA LYS A 112 -17.00 6.31 13.22
C LYS A 112 -17.87 5.85 12.05
N LYS A 113 -17.29 5.76 10.86
CA LYS A 113 -17.92 5.24 9.64
C LYS A 113 -16.87 4.64 8.71
N ALA A 114 -17.26 3.64 7.92
CA ALA A 114 -16.42 3.04 6.91
C ALA A 114 -17.19 2.89 5.60
N TYR A 115 -16.59 3.25 4.47
CA TYR A 115 -17.23 3.16 3.17
C TYR A 115 -16.33 2.43 2.17
N LEU A 116 -16.89 1.55 1.38
CA LEU A 116 -16.29 1.15 0.12
C LEU A 116 -16.36 2.32 -0.86
N THR A 117 -15.29 2.59 -1.59
CA THR A 117 -15.24 3.69 -2.57
C THR A 117 -14.78 3.20 -3.93
N ASN A 118 -15.00 4.01 -4.97
CA ASN A 118 -14.26 3.86 -6.23
C ASN A 118 -12.82 4.44 -6.11
N LEU A 119 -12.07 4.42 -7.22
CA LEU A 119 -10.70 4.91 -7.28
C LEU A 119 -10.57 6.43 -7.08
N VAL A 120 -11.63 7.20 -7.32
CA VAL A 120 -11.71 8.65 -7.10
C VAL A 120 -12.38 9.01 -5.77
N GLU A 121 -12.47 8.04 -4.86
CA GLU A 121 -12.94 8.23 -3.47
C GLU A 121 -14.43 8.59 -3.34
N GLU A 122 -15.26 8.29 -4.34
CA GLU A 122 -16.71 8.39 -4.19
C GLU A 122 -17.23 7.19 -3.39
N ASN A 123 -17.97 7.48 -2.32
CA ASN A 123 -18.56 6.45 -1.46
C ASN A 123 -19.61 5.66 -2.25
N LYS A 124 -19.57 4.33 -2.15
CA LYS A 124 -20.56 3.43 -2.74
C LYS A 124 -21.49 2.85 -1.68
N GLU A 125 -20.93 2.04 -0.79
CA GLU A 125 -21.66 1.34 0.26
C GLU A 125 -20.92 1.45 1.60
N GLU A 126 -21.68 1.36 2.68
CA GLU A 126 -21.12 1.36 4.03
C GLU A 126 -20.60 -0.05 4.35
N LEU A 127 -19.38 -0.12 4.91
CA LEU A 127 -18.75 -1.37 5.29
C LEU A 127 -18.97 -1.65 6.78
N PRO A 128 -19.11 -2.92 7.19
CA PRO A 128 -19.13 -3.27 8.60
C PRO A 128 -17.78 -2.97 9.24
N PHE A 129 -17.82 -2.38 10.43
CA PHE A 129 -16.63 -2.04 11.21
C PHE A 129 -16.85 -2.27 12.71
N THR A 130 -15.74 -2.39 13.42
CA THR A 130 -15.64 -2.25 14.87
C THR A 130 -14.78 -1.04 15.18
N GLU A 131 -14.57 -0.72 16.45
CA GLU A 131 -13.85 0.50 16.88
C GLU A 131 -12.53 0.74 16.13
N HIS A 132 -11.75 -0.31 15.85
CA HIS A 132 -10.42 -0.19 15.23
C HIS A 132 -10.22 -1.05 13.99
N LYS A 133 -11.27 -1.68 13.45
CA LYS A 133 -11.10 -2.70 12.42
C LYS A 133 -12.25 -2.72 11.44
N ILE A 134 -11.90 -2.86 10.15
CA ILE A 134 -12.82 -3.11 9.04
C ILE A 134 -12.51 -4.46 8.41
N THR A 135 -13.48 -4.96 7.66
CA THR A 135 -13.31 -6.11 6.79
C THR A 135 -13.61 -5.69 5.36
N ALA A 136 -12.71 -6.01 4.42
CA ALA A 136 -12.86 -5.67 3.01
C ALA A 136 -12.65 -6.91 2.15
N HIS A 137 -13.57 -7.13 1.20
CA HIS A 137 -13.40 -8.12 0.14
C HIS A 137 -12.56 -7.52 -0.98
N ILE A 138 -11.59 -8.28 -1.48
CA ILE A 138 -10.76 -7.92 -2.62
C ILE A 138 -10.82 -9.08 -3.61
N GLU A 139 -11.24 -8.79 -4.84
CA GLU A 139 -11.23 -9.76 -5.94
C GLU A 139 -9.81 -10.23 -6.27
N ALA A 140 -9.68 -11.36 -6.97
CA ALA A 140 -8.40 -11.84 -7.49
C ALA A 140 -7.72 -10.76 -8.36
N PHE A 141 -6.48 -10.38 -8.01
CA PHE A 141 -5.75 -9.23 -8.58
C PHE A 141 -6.51 -7.89 -8.52
N GLY A 142 -7.54 -7.81 -7.68
CA GLY A 142 -8.42 -6.68 -7.54
C GLY A 142 -7.84 -5.59 -6.65
N ILE A 143 -8.41 -4.40 -6.79
CA ILE A 143 -8.12 -3.25 -5.94
C ILE A 143 -9.40 -2.84 -5.23
N THR A 144 -9.32 -2.74 -3.90
CA THR A 144 -10.42 -2.26 -3.06
C THR A 144 -9.99 -0.98 -2.36
N THR A 145 -10.80 0.07 -2.45
CA THR A 145 -10.54 1.35 -1.77
C THR A 145 -11.58 1.56 -0.69
N VAL A 146 -11.14 1.90 0.51
CA VAL A 146 -11.99 2.10 1.69
C VAL A 146 -11.73 3.50 2.26
N ARG A 147 -12.80 4.21 2.62
CA ARG A 147 -12.74 5.45 3.41
C ARG A 147 -13.13 5.17 4.85
N LEU A 148 -12.32 5.63 5.80
CA LEU A 148 -12.60 5.59 7.23
C LEU A 148 -12.78 7.01 7.77
N CYS A 149 -13.96 7.31 8.29
CA CYS A 149 -14.21 8.54 9.03
C CYS A 149 -13.92 8.31 10.53
N TYR A 150 -13.28 9.26 11.19
CA TYR A 150 -12.83 9.18 12.59
C TYR A 150 -13.09 10.49 13.34
#